data_AF-A0A918P3B6-F1
#
_entry.id   AF-A0A918P3B6-F1
#
_cell.length_a   1.000
_cell.length_b   1.000
_cell.length_c   1.000
_cell.angle_alpha   90.00
_cell.angle_beta   90.00
_cell.angle_gamma   90.00
#
_symmetry.space_group_name_H-M   'P 1'
#
loop_
_entity.id
_entity.type
_entity.pdbx_description
1 polymer ?
#
loop_
_entity_poly.entity_id
_entity_poly.type
_entity_poly.pdbx_seq_one_letter_code
_entity_poly.pdbx_strand_id
1 'polypeptide(L)'
;MGIVVLTVWHDLSQLRDRLGVQKANTVLSASGLRMLLPGCGDLETLRYFSGLYGRTETLRTSHGRSRGESSTTTSPTETDLAPVHSLQQLKEFTAIAQYSNQPPIKVRMRLTFRDRDLKRLLAVPRPTAGSGLLKPDKAAAPAAVEEAGGP
;
A
#
# COMPACT_ATOMS: atom_id res chain seq x y z
N MET A 1 3.80 6.21 25.62
CA MET A 1 2.41 5.84 25.30
C MET A 1 2.41 5.14 23.95
N GLY A 2 2.28 3.81 23.92
CA GLY A 2 2.51 2.99 22.73
C GLY A 2 1.21 2.48 22.11
N ILE A 3 0.46 3.35 21.44
CA ILE A 3 -0.71 2.95 20.66
C ILE A 3 -0.23 2.66 19.24
N VAL A 4 -0.47 1.44 18.77
CA VAL A 4 -0.23 1.05 17.38
C VAL A 4 -1.58 0.95 16.69
N VAL A 5 -1.78 1.75 15.65
CA VAL A 5 -2.99 1.73 14.84
C VAL A 5 -2.69 0.96 13.56
N LEU A 6 -3.48 -0.09 13.31
CA LEU A 6 -3.49 -0.81 12.04
C LEU A 6 -4.77 -0.45 11.30
N THR A 7 -4.63 0.08 10.08
CA THR A 7 -5.77 0.33 9.19
C THR A 7 -5.67 -0.54 7.96
N VAL A 8 -6.81 -1.03 7.47
CA VAL A 8 -6.90 -1.93 6.31
C VAL A 8 -7.93 -1.36 5.36
N TRP A 9 -7.53 -1.23 4.09
CA TRP A 9 -8.33 -0.65 3.02
C TRP A 9 -8.16 -1.49 1.76
N HIS A 10 -9.18 -1.53 0.91
CA HIS A 10 -9.11 -2.25 -0.37
C HIS A 10 -8.31 -1.47 -1.42
N ASP A 11 -8.50 -0.15 -1.45
CA ASP A 11 -7.81 0.77 -2.35
C ASP A 11 -7.77 2.19 -1.78
N LEU A 12 -6.96 3.03 -2.41
CA LEU A 12 -6.76 4.43 -2.04
C LEU A 12 -7.98 5.29 -2.38
N SER A 13 -8.71 4.96 -3.45
CA SER A 13 -9.91 5.69 -3.86
C SER A 13 -11.00 5.61 -2.79
N GLN A 14 -11.22 4.44 -2.18
CA GLN A 14 -12.13 4.24 -1.06
C GLN A 14 -11.72 5.06 0.18
N LEU A 15 -10.42 5.12 0.48
CA LEU A 15 -9.93 5.92 1.60
C LEU A 15 -10.20 7.42 1.38
N ARG A 16 -9.97 7.90 0.16
CA ARG A 16 -10.16 9.30 -0.23
C ARG A 16 -11.63 9.68 -0.31
N ASP A 17 -12.49 8.79 -0.81
CA ASP A 17 -13.93 8.98 -0.81
C ASP A 17 -14.48 9.12 0.62
N ARG A 18 -13.95 8.33 1.57
CA ARG A 18 -14.40 8.35 2.97
C ARG A 18 -13.86 9.52 3.79
N LEU A 19 -12.59 9.89 3.62
CA LEU A 19 -11.93 10.89 4.49
C LEU A 19 -11.70 12.23 3.79
N GLY A 20 -11.83 12.29 2.48
CA GLY A 20 -11.29 13.37 1.65
C GLY A 20 -9.79 13.17 1.37
N VAL A 21 -9.34 13.72 0.25
CA VAL A 21 -7.97 13.53 -0.28
C VAL A 21 -6.89 13.94 0.72
N GLN A 22 -7.05 15.10 1.37
CA GLN A 22 -6.05 15.63 2.31
C GLN A 22 -5.88 14.73 3.54
N LYS A 23 -6.99 14.33 4.17
CA LYS A 23 -6.95 13.48 5.38
C LYS A 23 -6.46 12.07 5.05
N ALA A 24 -6.83 11.52 3.89
CA ALA A 24 -6.31 10.25 3.41
C ALA A 24 -4.78 10.26 3.29
N ASN A 25 -4.22 11.31 2.68
CA ASN A 25 -2.76 11.48 2.55
C ASN A 25 -2.09 11.61 3.93
N THR A 26 -2.72 12.28 4.89
CA THR A 26 -2.21 12.38 6.27
C THR A 26 -2.16 11.02 6.96
N VAL A 27 -3.23 10.22 6.87
CA VAL A 27 -3.27 8.87 7.45
C VAL A 27 -2.17 7.99 6.87
N LEU A 28 -1.99 8.05 5.55
CA LEU A 28 -0.91 7.31 4.89
C LEU A 28 0.46 7.80 5.32
N SER A 29 0.69 9.11 5.40
CA SER A 29 1.97 9.69 5.83
C SER A 29 2.33 9.30 7.27
N ALA A 30 1.36 9.34 8.18
CA ALA A 30 1.54 8.97 9.58
C ALA A 30 1.74 7.45 9.79
N SER A 31 1.37 6.62 8.82
CA SER A 31 1.54 5.16 8.91
C SER A 31 3.01 4.78 8.75
N GLY A 32 3.64 4.32 9.84
CA GLY A 32 5.04 3.87 9.83
C GLY A 32 5.26 2.58 9.04
N LEU A 33 4.25 1.71 8.94
CA LEU A 33 4.27 0.52 8.10
C LEU A 33 3.20 0.66 7.01
N ARG A 34 3.59 0.42 5.77
CA ARG A 34 2.66 0.34 4.62
C ARG A 34 2.85 -0.98 3.93
N MET A 35 1.75 -1.67 3.66
CA MET A 35 1.77 -2.98 3.03
C MET A 35 0.80 -3.03 1.86
N LEU A 36 1.29 -3.51 0.71
CA LEU A 36 0.48 -3.80 -0.45
C LEU A 36 0.22 -5.32 -0.50
N LEU A 37 -1.07 -5.68 -0.51
CA LEU A 37 -1.54 -7.06 -0.62
C LEU A 37 -1.81 -7.40 -2.11
N PRO A 38 -1.78 -8.69 -2.50
CA PRO A 38 -2.05 -9.08 -3.87
C PRO A 38 -3.52 -8.87 -4.22
N GLY A 39 -3.81 -8.66 -5.50
CA GLY A 39 -5.18 -8.47 -6.01
C GLY A 39 -5.69 -7.03 -5.97
N CYS A 40 -4.84 -6.03 -5.72
CA CYS A 40 -5.21 -4.63 -5.88
C CYS A 40 -5.43 -4.31 -7.38
N GLY A 41 -6.68 -4.02 -7.75
CA GLY A 41 -7.04 -3.64 -9.13
C GLY A 41 -6.96 -2.14 -9.40
N ASP A 42 -6.83 -1.32 -8.35
CA ASP A 42 -6.80 0.14 -8.50
C ASP A 42 -5.42 0.63 -8.94
N LEU A 43 -5.39 1.23 -10.14
CA LEU A 43 -4.18 1.75 -10.75
C LEU A 43 -3.59 2.94 -9.99
N GLU A 44 -4.43 3.73 -9.30
CA GLU A 44 -3.97 4.84 -8.48
C GLU A 44 -3.18 4.35 -7.26
N THR A 45 -3.71 3.38 -6.53
CA THR A 45 -3.03 2.71 -5.42
C THR A 45 -1.70 2.12 -5.86
N LEU A 46 -1.68 1.42 -6.99
CA LEU A 46 -0.45 0.80 -7.49
C LEU A 46 0.61 1.82 -7.89
N ARG A 47 0.21 2.94 -8.51
CA ARG A 47 1.13 4.05 -8.82
C ARG A 47 1.68 4.70 -7.56
N TYR A 48 0.84 4.89 -6.54
CA TYR A 48 1.28 5.39 -5.25
C TYR A 48 2.38 4.50 -4.65
N PHE A 49 2.18 3.17 -4.61
CA PHE A 49 3.17 2.24 -4.09
C PHE A 49 4.43 2.17 -4.97
N SER A 50 4.28 2.13 -6.30
CA SER A 50 5.41 2.16 -7.25
C SER A 50 6.30 3.38 -7.02
N GLY A 51 5.70 4.57 -6.88
CA GLY A 51 6.46 5.79 -6.58
C GLY A 51 7.08 5.79 -5.19
N LEU A 52 6.38 5.25 -4.19
CA LEU A 52 6.85 5.15 -2.81
C LEU A 52 8.05 4.20 -2.64
N TYR A 53 8.10 3.14 -3.43
CA TYR A 53 9.23 2.21 -3.44
C TYR A 53 10.46 2.77 -4.17
N GLY A 54 10.29 3.87 -4.89
CA GLY A 54 11.36 4.57 -5.57
C GLY A 54 11.75 3.94 -6.91
N ARG A 55 12.83 4.48 -7.48
CA ARG A 55 13.39 4.06 -8.75
C ARG A 55 14.71 3.33 -8.53
N THR A 56 15.02 2.40 -9.42
CA THR A 56 16.29 1.71 -9.49
C THR A 56 16.90 1.93 -10.87
N GLU A 57 18.20 2.22 -10.91
CA GLU A 57 18.91 2.34 -12.17
C GLU A 57 19.19 0.92 -12.71
N THR A 58 18.58 0.57 -13.84
CA THR A 58 18.78 -0.72 -14.48
C THR A 58 19.64 -0.52 -15.72
N LEU A 59 20.75 -1.26 -15.82
CA LEU A 59 21.58 -1.26 -17.02
C LEU A 59 20.86 -2.03 -18.12
N ARG A 60 20.41 -1.32 -19.17
CA ARG A 60 19.77 -1.94 -20.33
C ARG A 60 20.84 -2.21 -21.39
N THR A 61 21.21 -3.48 -21.54
CA THR A 61 22.11 -3.92 -22.61
C THR A 61 21.30 -4.19 -23.87
N SER A 62 21.53 -3.39 -24.92
CA SER A 62 20.93 -3.60 -26.24
C SER A 62 21.98 -4.20 -27.16
N HIS A 63 21.69 -5.36 -27.74
CA HIS A 63 22.54 -5.99 -28.74
C HIS A 63 22.06 -5.57 -30.14
N GLY A 64 22.83 -4.72 -30.80
CA GLY A 64 22.60 -4.35 -32.20
C GLY A 64 23.37 -5.32 -33.11
N ARG A 65 22.67 -5.97 -34.04
CA ARG A 65 23.30 -6.82 -35.06
C ARG A 65 23.17 -6.14 -36.42
N SER A 66 24.27 -5.58 -36.93
CA SER A 66 24.37 -5.06 -38.29
C SER A 66 25.45 -5.83 -39.05
N ARG A 67 25.22 -6.04 -40.35
CA ARG A 67 25.95 -6.86 -41.35
C ARG A 67 27.46 -7.10 -41.07
N GLY A 68 27.76 -8.00 -40.11
CA GLY A 68 29.11 -8.50 -39.82
C GLY A 68 29.74 -8.01 -38.51
N GLU A 69 29.14 -7.04 -37.81
CA GLU A 69 29.70 -6.46 -36.59
C GLU A 69 28.66 -6.49 -35.45
N SER A 70 29.01 -7.12 -34.33
CA SER A 70 28.16 -7.18 -33.14
C SER A 70 28.49 -6.03 -32.21
N SER A 71 27.64 -5.02 -32.16
CA SER A 71 27.79 -3.91 -31.22
C SER A 71 26.91 -4.17 -29.98
N THR A 72 27.52 -4.14 -28.81
CA THR A 72 26.82 -4.24 -27.53
C THR A 72 26.85 -2.86 -26.87
N THR A 73 25.70 -2.17 -26.89
CA THR A 73 25.54 -0.87 -26.25
C THR A 73 24.82 -1.07 -24.92
N THR A 74 25.50 -0.76 -23.82
CA THR A 74 24.90 -0.74 -22.48
C THR A 74 24.56 0.70 -22.14
N SER A 75 23.28 1.01 -22.04
CA SER A 75 22.79 2.33 -21.60
C SER A 75 22.12 2.22 -20.23
N PRO A 76 22.48 3.05 -19.24
CA PRO A 76 21.74 3.12 -17.98
C PRO A 76 20.31 3.60 -18.25
N THR A 77 19.32 2.92 -17.70
CA THR A 77 17.89 3.30 -17.78
C THR A 77 17.31 3.28 -16.37
N GLU A 78 16.88 4.45 -15.87
CA GLU A 78 16.09 4.51 -14.64
C GLU A 78 14.76 3.78 -14.85
N THR A 79 14.50 2.76 -14.03
CA THR A 79 13.24 2.00 -14.05
C THR A 79 12.66 2.00 -12.63
N ASP A 80 11.33 2.00 -12.49
CA ASP A 80 10.72 1.88 -11.17
C ASP A 80 11.14 0.57 -10.49
N LEU A 81 11.48 0.61 -9.20
CA LEU A 81 11.93 -0.57 -8.44
C LEU A 81 10.87 -1.68 -8.45
N ALA A 82 9.60 -1.28 -8.43
CA ALA A 82 8.46 -2.18 -8.55
C ALA A 82 7.44 -1.59 -9.51
N PRO A 83 7.54 -1.91 -10.82
CA PRO A 83 6.61 -1.41 -11.82
C PRO A 83 5.16 -1.79 -11.51
N VAL A 84 4.22 -0.94 -11.88
CA VAL A 84 2.77 -1.14 -11.66
C VAL A 84 2.28 -2.52 -12.12
N HIS A 85 2.73 -2.99 -13.29
CA HIS A 85 2.33 -4.32 -13.80
C HIS A 85 2.86 -5.47 -12.92
N SER A 86 4.06 -5.31 -12.35
CA SER A 86 4.64 -6.29 -11.43
C SER A 86 3.91 -6.29 -10.09
N LEU A 87 3.43 -5.12 -9.64
CA LEU A 87 2.60 -4.99 -8.44
C LEU A 87 1.19 -5.61 -8.65
N GLN A 88 0.60 -5.46 -9.83
CA GLN A 88 -0.67 -6.13 -10.19
C GLN A 88 -0.55 -7.65 -10.20
N GLN A 89 0.60 -8.15 -10.67
CA GLN A 89 0.87 -9.59 -10.80
C GLN A 89 1.47 -10.20 -9.53
N LEU A 90 1.31 -9.56 -8.36
CA LEU A 90 1.74 -10.14 -7.10
C LEU A 90 1.11 -11.52 -6.89
N LYS A 91 1.98 -12.51 -6.66
CA LYS A 91 1.57 -13.88 -6.42
C LYS A 91 0.65 -13.96 -5.20
N GLU A 92 -0.32 -14.87 -5.26
CA GLU A 92 -1.20 -15.17 -4.14
C GLU A 92 -0.38 -15.40 -2.85
N PHE A 93 -0.88 -14.88 -1.73
CA PHE A 93 -0.22 -14.93 -0.41
C PHE A 93 1.16 -14.26 -0.35
N THR A 94 1.48 -13.35 -1.28
CA THR A 94 2.69 -12.53 -1.24
C THR A 94 2.31 -11.05 -1.12
N ALA A 95 2.88 -10.36 -0.14
CA ALA A 95 2.73 -8.91 0.03
C ALA A 95 4.07 -8.20 -0.13
N ILE A 96 4.03 -6.89 -0.33
CA ILE A 96 5.19 -6.02 -0.20
C ILE A 96 4.99 -5.12 1.00
N ALA A 97 5.94 -5.11 1.91
CA ALA A 97 5.92 -4.29 3.12
C ALA A 97 7.06 -3.26 3.05
N GLN A 98 6.73 -1.99 3.34
CA GLN A 98 7.70 -0.93 3.58
C GLN A 98 7.53 -0.44 5.01
N TYR A 99 8.60 -0.54 5.79
CA TYR A 99 8.63 -0.05 7.16
C TYR A 99 9.52 1.19 7.25
N SER A 100 8.91 2.34 7.48
CA SER A 100 9.60 3.61 7.71
C SER A 100 10.68 3.89 6.65
N ASN A 101 11.95 3.91 7.03
CA ASN A 101 13.11 4.18 6.19
C ASN A 101 13.79 2.92 5.64
N GLN A 102 13.20 1.73 5.84
CA GLN A 102 13.77 0.47 5.38
C GLN A 102 13.37 0.17 3.93
N PRO A 103 14.23 -0.54 3.18
CA PRO A 103 13.89 -0.96 1.82
C PRO A 103 12.63 -1.84 1.82
N PRO A 104 11.81 -1.79 0.75
CA PRO A 104 10.63 -2.61 0.64
C PRO A 104 11.01 -4.10 0.59
N ILE A 105 10.32 -4.91 1.39
CA ILE A 105 10.54 -6.35 1.48
C ILE A 105 9.33 -7.12 0.95
N LYS A 106 9.59 -8.21 0.22
CA LYS A 106 8.55 -9.17 -0.13
C LYS A 106 8.30 -10.08 1.07
N VAL A 107 7.06 -10.13 1.52
CA VAL A 107 6.64 -10.95 2.66
C VAL A 107 5.67 -12.04 2.21
N ARG A 108 5.87 -13.26 2.72
CA ARG A 108 4.93 -14.36 2.52
C ARG A 108 3.88 -14.31 3.63
N MET A 109 2.62 -14.20 3.23
CA MET A 109 1.50 -14.18 4.16
C MET A 109 1.31 -15.54 4.82
N ARG A 110 1.02 -15.52 6.12
CA ARG A 110 0.58 -16.70 6.86
C ARG A 110 -0.94 -16.66 6.98
N LEU A 111 -1.60 -17.66 6.40
CA LEU A 111 -3.04 -17.78 6.47
C LEU A 111 -3.43 -18.41 7.80
N THR A 112 -4.08 -17.63 8.67
CA THR A 112 -4.55 -18.08 9.99
C THR A 112 -5.38 -19.37 9.94
N PHE A 113 -6.13 -19.59 8.86
CA PHE A 113 -6.94 -20.80 8.67
C PHE A 113 -6.19 -22.02 8.12
N ARG A 114 -4.99 -21.85 7.53
CA ARG A 114 -4.14 -22.98 7.10
C ARG A 114 -3.02 -23.30 8.09
N ASP A 115 -2.64 -22.33 8.91
CA ASP A 115 -1.50 -22.43 9.80
C ASP A 115 -1.90 -23.01 11.17
N ARG A 116 -1.35 -24.19 11.48
CA ARG A 116 -1.64 -24.91 12.74
C ARG A 116 -1.20 -24.13 13.97
N ASP A 117 -0.12 -23.37 13.89
CA ASP A 117 0.39 -22.61 15.02
C ASP A 117 -0.42 -21.34 15.25
N LEU A 118 -0.89 -20.69 14.18
CA LEU A 118 -1.83 -19.56 14.31
C LEU A 118 -3.19 -20.01 14.87
N LYS A 119 -3.68 -21.19 14.47
CA LYS A 119 -4.88 -21.79 15.09
C LYS A 119 -4.69 -22.04 16.59
N ARG A 120 -3.53 -22.56 16.99
CA ARG A 120 -3.19 -22.76 18.41
C ARG A 120 -3.17 -21.44 19.18
N LEU A 121 -2.57 -20.39 18.61
CA LEU A 121 -2.55 -19.06 19.24
C LEU A 121 -3.96 -18.45 19.39
N LEU A 122 -4.84 -18.66 18.40
CA LEU A 122 -6.23 -18.20 18.49
C LEU A 122 -7.08 -19.00 19.48
N ALA A 123 -6.72 -20.26 19.72
CA ALA A 123 -7.40 -21.14 20.68
C ALA A 123 -7.01 -20.87 22.14
N VAL A 124 -5.94 -20.10 22.39
CA VAL A 124 -5.59 -19.66 23.75
C VAL A 124 -6.69 -18.70 24.25
N PRO A 125 -7.31 -18.93 25.42
CA PRO A 125 -8.31 -18.04 25.99
C PRO A 125 -7.75 -16.62 26.08
N ARG A 126 -8.34 -15.70 25.31
CA ARG A 126 -7.93 -14.30 25.31
C ARG A 126 -8.44 -13.68 26.62
N PRO A 127 -7.62 -12.92 27.37
CA PRO A 127 -8.14 -12.14 28.47
C PRO A 127 -9.25 -11.24 27.93
N THR A 128 -10.41 -11.29 28.58
CA THR A 128 -11.65 -10.61 28.18
C THR A 128 -11.39 -9.11 28.14
N ALA A 129 -11.02 -8.58 26.97
CA ALA A 129 -10.90 -7.14 26.77
C ALA A 129 -12.31 -6.55 26.92
N GLY A 130 -12.46 -5.66 27.90
CA GLY A 130 -13.72 -5.07 28.29
C GLY A 130 -14.54 -4.54 27.12
N SER A 131 -15.82 -4.89 27.14
CA SER A 131 -16.87 -4.37 26.28
C SER A 131 -16.87 -2.83 26.29
N GLY A 132 -16.31 -2.24 25.25
CA GLY A 132 -16.26 -0.80 25.05
C GLY A 132 -15.98 -0.43 23.60
N LEU A 133 -16.62 -1.13 22.64
CA LEU A 133 -16.65 -0.68 21.26
C LEU A 133 -17.49 0.59 21.19
N LEU A 134 -16.83 1.75 21.14
CA LEU A 134 -17.47 3.03 20.81
C LEU A 134 -18.23 2.86 19.49
N LYS A 135 -19.56 2.99 19.55
CA LYS A 135 -20.38 3.21 18.36
C LYS A 135 -19.92 4.54 17.74
N PRO A 136 -19.63 4.60 16.43
CA PRO A 136 -19.38 5.88 15.79
C PRO A 136 -20.66 6.70 15.84
N ASP A 137 -20.59 7.83 16.54
CA ASP A 137 -21.69 8.78 16.65
C ASP A 137 -21.93 9.41 15.27
N LYS A 138 -23.09 9.12 14.70
CA LYS A 138 -23.52 9.65 13.41
C LYS A 138 -24.09 11.06 13.64
N ALA A 139 -23.23 12.01 14.01
CA ALA A 139 -23.63 13.41 14.12
C ALA A 139 -22.40 14.33 14.04
N ALA A 140 -22.01 14.71 12.83
CA ALA A 140 -21.37 16.01 12.51
C ALA A 140 -21.05 16.08 11.02
N ALA A 141 -22.07 16.31 10.19
CA ALA A 141 -21.85 17.03 8.93
C ALA A 141 -21.89 18.52 9.28
N PRO A 142 -20.82 19.30 9.09
CA PRO A 142 -20.93 20.76 9.22
C PRO A 142 -21.66 21.32 8.01
N ALA A 143 -22.54 22.26 8.32
CA ALA A 143 -23.51 22.92 7.47
C ALA A 143 -22.88 23.63 6.25
N ALA A 144 -23.68 23.66 5.19
CA ALA A 144 -23.47 24.52 4.04
C ALA A 144 -23.36 25.98 4.51
N VAL A 145 -22.32 26.66 4.03
CA VAL A 145 -22.16 28.10 4.16
C VAL A 145 -23.01 28.73 3.05
N GLU A 146 -24.19 29.19 3.42
CA GLU A 146 -24.98 30.17 2.68
C GLU A 146 -24.51 31.54 3.15
N GLU A 147 -23.92 32.35 2.28
CA GLU A 147 -23.86 33.80 2.44
C GLU A 147 -23.64 34.49 1.09
N ALA A 148 -24.51 35.48 0.87
CA ALA A 148 -24.31 36.74 0.16
C ALA A 148 -24.79 36.88 -1.29
N GLY A 149 -25.88 37.65 -1.44
CA GLY A 149 -26.31 38.24 -2.71
C GLY A 149 -27.59 39.07 -2.65
N GLY A 150 -27.61 40.16 -1.86
CA GLY A 150 -28.62 41.25 -1.92
C GLY A 150 -28.30 42.30 -0.85
N PRO A 151 -28.50 43.61 -1.07
CA PRO A 151 -29.46 44.27 -1.96
C PRO A 151 -28.90 44.91 -3.24
#